data_AF-A0A1C6RPA4-F1
#
_entry.id   AF-A0A1C6RPA4-F1
#
_cell.length_a   1.000
_cell.length_b   1.000
_cell.length_c   1.000
_cell.angle_alpha   90.00
_cell.angle_beta   90.00
_cell.angle_gamma   90.00
#
_symmetry.space_group_name_H-M   'P 1'
#
loop_
_entity.id
_entity.type
_entity.pdbx_description
1 polymer ?
#
loop_
_entity_poly.entity_id
_entity_poly.type
_entity_poly.pdbx_seq_one_letter_code
_entity_poly.pdbx_strand_id
1 'polypeptide(L)'
;MTTYPGGGQVDAAQAALERHAVSSADGRCLGCGTLGPCTVHEQAMQVFCLSLRLPKRVPGATRPELIGARRVGVPALLAVK
;
A
#
# COMPACT_ATOMS: atom_id res chain seq x y z
N MET A 1 -3.34 14.55 22.95
CA MET A 1 -3.75 13.31 23.65
C MET A 1 -3.19 12.14 22.84
N THR A 2 -2.18 11.43 23.34
CA THR A 2 -1.62 10.24 22.66
C THR A 2 -2.40 9.01 23.12
N THR A 3 -3.18 8.42 22.21
CA THR A 3 -3.86 7.14 22.48
C THR A 3 -2.84 6.04 22.26
N TYR A 4 -2.54 5.23 23.26
CA TYR A 4 -1.67 4.05 23.10
C TYR A 4 -2.47 2.96 22.37
N PRO A 5 -2.21 2.68 21.08
CA PRO A 5 -2.82 1.54 20.42
C PRO A 5 -2.08 0.31 20.96
N GLY A 6 -2.81 -0.63 21.57
CA GLY A 6 -2.19 -1.86 22.08
C GLY A 6 -1.41 -2.61 21.00
N GLY A 7 -0.46 -3.48 21.39
CA GLY A 7 0.43 -4.17 20.44
C GLY A 7 -0.28 -4.82 19.24
N GLY A 8 -1.44 -5.47 19.48
CA GLY A 8 -2.22 -6.08 18.41
C GLY A 8 -2.76 -5.11 17.35
N GLN A 9 -3.03 -3.84 17.70
CA GLN A 9 -3.42 -2.82 16.70
C GLN A 9 -2.24 -2.42 15.80
N VAL A 10 -1.02 -2.37 16.36
CA VAL A 10 0.20 -2.09 15.59
C VAL A 10 0.51 -3.24 14.63
N ASP A 11 0.34 -4.49 15.07
CA ASP A 11 0.55 -5.66 14.21
C ASP A 11 -0.50 -5.75 13.08
N ALA A 12 -1.77 -5.45 13.39
CA ALA A 12 -2.82 -5.37 12.37
C ALA A 12 -2.56 -4.24 11.36
N ALA A 13 -2.11 -3.07 11.83
CA ALA A 13 -1.74 -1.96 10.98
C ALA A 13 -0.54 -2.31 10.08
N GLN A 14 0.45 -3.02 10.61
CA GLN A 14 1.60 -3.50 9.83
C GLN A 14 1.14 -4.41 8.67
N ALA A 15 0.30 -5.40 8.96
CA ALA A 15 -0.24 -6.31 7.95
C ALA A 15 -1.09 -5.57 6.90
N ALA A 16 -1.81 -4.51 7.30
CA ALA A 16 -2.56 -3.66 6.39
C ALA A 16 -1.62 -2.87 5.45
N LEU A 17 -0.53 -2.29 5.96
CA LEU A 17 0.45 -1.59 5.11
C LEU A 17 1.11 -2.51 4.09
N GLU A 18 1.43 -3.75 4.48
CA GLU A 18 2.01 -4.74 3.57
C GLU A 18 1.03 -5.13 2.45
N ARG A 19 -0.24 -5.39 2.80
CA ARG A 19 -1.27 -5.75 1.81
C ARG A 19 -1.64 -4.57 0.91
N HIS A 20 -1.62 -3.35 1.44
CA HIS A 20 -2.04 -2.14 0.73
C HIS A 20 -0.87 -1.28 0.26
N ALA A 21 0.33 -1.85 0.17
CA ALA A 21 1.51 -1.15 -0.31
C ALA A 21 1.26 -0.50 -1.68
N VAL A 22 1.81 0.70 -1.88
CA VAL A 22 1.71 1.42 -3.14
C VAL A 22 2.82 0.94 -4.06
N SER A 23 2.43 0.38 -5.21
CA SER A 23 3.33 -0.01 -6.27
C SER A 23 4.06 1.20 -6.82
N SER A 24 5.40 1.15 -6.82
CA SER A 24 6.24 2.20 -7.40
C SER A 24 6.18 2.22 -8.94
N ALA A 25 5.61 1.20 -9.59
CA ALA A 25 5.54 1.11 -11.04
C ALA A 25 4.42 1.98 -11.65
N ASP A 26 3.28 2.05 -10.97
CA ASP A 26 2.06 2.68 -11.46
C ASP A 26 1.37 3.57 -10.42
N GLY A 27 1.96 3.71 -9.23
CA GLY A 27 1.42 4.50 -8.13
C GLY A 27 0.12 3.94 -7.56
N ARG A 28 -0.22 2.67 -7.83
CA ARG A 28 -1.48 2.06 -7.39
C ARG A 28 -1.29 1.23 -6.13
N CYS A 29 -2.31 1.19 -5.29
CA CYS A 29 -2.38 0.26 -4.17
C CYS A 29 -2.43 -1.18 -4.69
N LEU A 30 -1.57 -2.06 -4.18
CA LEU A 30 -1.54 -3.48 -4.57
C LEU A 30 -2.81 -4.24 -4.15
N GLY A 31 -3.41 -3.89 -3.01
CA GLY A 31 -4.62 -4.52 -2.52
C GLY A 31 -5.91 -4.03 -3.20
N CYS A 32 -6.00 -2.73 -3.48
CA CYS A 32 -7.23 -2.11 -4.03
C CYS A 32 -7.19 -1.84 -5.53
N GLY A 33 -6.00 -1.75 -6.14
CA GLY A 33 -5.82 -1.38 -7.54
C GLY A 33 -6.11 0.09 -7.88
N THR A 34 -6.52 0.89 -6.89
CA THR A 34 -6.75 2.34 -7.01
C THR A 34 -5.44 3.11 -6.99
N LEU A 35 -5.41 4.32 -7.55
CA LEU A 35 -4.28 5.23 -7.35
C LEU A 35 -4.09 5.48 -5.84
N GLY A 36 -2.87 5.25 -5.37
CA GLY A 36 -2.52 5.21 -3.96
C GLY A 36 -2.02 6.56 -3.43
N PRO A 37 -1.97 6.73 -2.09
CA PRO A 37 -2.37 5.76 -1.07
C PRO A 37 -3.90 5.55 -0.98
N CYS A 38 -4.33 4.35 -0.62
CA CYS A 38 -5.76 4.06 -0.38
C CYS A 38 -6.15 4.34 1.07
N THR A 39 -7.44 4.48 1.36
CA THR A 39 -7.96 4.80 2.70
C THR A 39 -7.47 3.82 3.78
N VAL A 40 -7.38 2.52 3.46
CA VAL A 40 -6.88 1.49 4.39
C VAL A 40 -5.40 1.71 4.71
N HIS A 41 -4.59 2.08 3.71
CA HIS A 41 -3.18 2.40 3.89
C HIS A 41 -3.02 3.66 4.78
N GLU A 42 -3.83 4.69 4.55
CA GLU A 42 -3.80 5.92 5.36
C GLU A 42 -4.19 5.67 6.82
N GLN A 43 -5.26 4.90 7.05
CA GLN A 43 -5.71 4.51 8.39
C GLN A 43 -4.64 3.70 9.13
N ALA A 44 -4.02 2.74 8.45
CA ALA A 44 -2.92 1.96 9.02
C ALA A 44 -1.74 2.86 9.39
N MET A 45 -1.39 3.83 8.54
CA MET A 45 -0.36 4.82 8.89
C MET A 45 -0.72 5.68 10.09
N GLN A 46 -1.98 6.04 10.25
CA GLN A 46 -2.42 6.84 11.38
C GLN A 46 -2.17 6.13 12.73
N VAL A 47 -2.32 4.79 12.79
CA VAL A 47 -1.99 4.00 13.99
C VAL A 47 -0.52 4.18 14.38
N PHE A 48 0.40 4.14 13.39
CA PHE A 48 1.81 4.36 13.63
C PHE A 48 2.12 5.78 14.11
N CYS A 49 1.51 6.80 13.50
CA CYS A 49 1.63 8.20 13.95
C CYS A 49 1.17 8.37 15.40
N LEU A 50 0.03 7.78 15.78
CA LEU A 50 -0.51 7.88 17.14
C LEU A 50 0.32 7.09 18.16
N SER A 51 0.90 5.97 17.75
CA SER A 51 1.76 5.13 18.61
C SER A 51 3.20 5.64 18.75
N LEU A 52 3.60 6.67 18.00
CA LEU A 52 4.99 7.15 17.90
C LEU A 52 5.98 6.04 17.50
N ARG A 53 5.55 5.13 16.63
CA ARG A 53 6.37 4.04 16.08
C ARG A 53 6.49 4.16 14.58
N LEU A 54 7.57 3.63 14.03
CA LEU A 54 7.71 3.47 12.60
C LEU A 54 7.23 2.09 12.16
N PRO A 55 6.52 1.98 11.03
CA PRO A 55 6.20 0.68 10.45
C PRO A 55 7.48 -0.05 10.05
N LYS A 56 7.45 -1.37 10.18
CA LYS A 56 8.53 -2.23 9.72
C LYS A 56 8.49 -2.25 8.20
N ARG A 57 9.65 -2.20 7.55
CA ARG A 57 9.75 -2.37 6.10
C ARG A 57 9.97 -3.85 5.81
N VAL A 58 9.08 -4.44 5.02
CA VAL A 58 9.28 -5.79 4.48
C VAL A 58 9.91 -5.67 3.09
N PRO A 59 11.16 -6.13 2.90
CA PRO A 59 11.79 -6.13 1.59
C PRO A 59 11.00 -7.02 0.61
N GLY A 60 10.89 -6.58 -0.64
CA GLY A 60 10.16 -7.30 -1.70
C GLY A 60 8.74 -6.80 -2.01
N ALA A 61 8.16 -5.91 -1.18
CA ALA A 61 6.88 -5.24 -1.50
C ALA A 61 7.03 -4.27 -2.68
N THR A 62 8.21 -3.66 -2.80
CA THR A 62 8.59 -2.90 -3.99
C THR A 62 9.17 -3.86 -5.02
N ARG A 63 8.70 -3.76 -6.27
CA ARG A 63 9.26 -4.45 -7.43
C ARG A 63 10.20 -3.50 -8.18
N PRO A 64 11.47 -3.36 -7.76
CA PRO A 64 12.38 -2.39 -8.35
C PRO A 64 12.57 -2.60 -9.86
N GLU A 65 12.43 -3.85 -10.34
CA GLU A 65 12.48 -4.19 -11.75
C GLU A 65 11.38 -3.53 -12.60
N LEU A 66 10.33 -2.99 -11.96
CA LEU A 66 9.25 -2.28 -12.61
C LEU A 66 9.39 -0.74 -12.53
N ILE A 67 10.44 -0.21 -11.90
CA ILE A 67 10.67 1.23 -11.84
C ILE A 67 11.01 1.73 -13.25
N GLY A 68 10.23 2.69 -13.75
CA GLY A 68 10.37 3.22 -15.12
C GLY A 68 9.79 2.31 -16.22
N ALA A 69 9.22 1.16 -15.87
CA ALA A 69 8.56 0.29 -16.83
C ALA A 69 7.26 0.93 -17.32
N ARG A 70 7.12 1.09 -18.65
CA ARG A 70 5.90 1.59 -19.27
C ARG A 70 4.95 0.44 -19.55
N ARG A 71 3.69 0.52 -19.09
CA ARG A 71 2.64 -0.42 -19.52
C ARG A 71 2.43 -0.26 -21.02
N VAL A 72 2.69 -1.31 -21.78
CA VAL A 72 2.14 -1.49 -23.13
C VAL A 72 0.72 -1.98 -22.89
N GLY A 73 -0.27 -1.09 -23.05
CA GLY A 73 -1.66 -1.38 -22.67
C GLY A 73 -2.17 -2.69 -23.29
N VAL A 74 -3.02 -3.40 -22.55
CA VAL A 74 -3.88 -4.45 -23.13
C VAL A 74 -4.59 -3.79 -24.32
N PRO A 75 -4.54 -4.36 -25.54
CA PRO A 75 -5.24 -3.76 -26.66
C PRO A 75 -6.71 -3.68 -26.27
N ALA A 76 -7.27 -2.48 -26.35
CA ALA A 76 -8.69 -2.19 -26.16
C ALA A 76 -9.55 -2.78 -27.31
N LEU A 77 -9.19 -3.96 -27.84
CA LEU A 77 -9.77 -4.60 -29.03
C LEU A 77 -10.64 -5.82 -28.71
N LEU A 78 -11.01 -6.06 -27.45
CA LEU A 78 -11.96 -7.14 -27.09
C LEU A 78 -13.21 -6.67 -26.33
N ALA A 79 -13.52 -5.38 -26.40
CA ALA A 79 -14.82 -4.85 -25.96
C ALA A 79 -15.57 -4.24 -27.14
N VAL A 80 -15.92 -5.07 -28.12
CA VAL A 80 -17.05 -4.80 -29.02
C VAL A 80 -18.02 -5.97 -28.87
N LYS A 81 -19.24 -5.58 -28.56
CA LYS A 81 -20.41 -6.39 -28.24
C LYS A 81 -20.99 -7.04 -29.49
#